data_AF-A0AAD2GY68-F1
#
_entry.id   AF-A0AAD2GY68-F1
#
_cell.length_a   1.000
_cell.length_b   1.000
_cell.length_c   1.000
_cell.angle_alpha   90.00
_cell.angle_beta   90.00
_cell.angle_gamma   90.00
#
_symmetry.space_group_name_H-M   'P 1'
#
loop_
_entity.id
_entity.type
_entity.pdbx_description
1 polymer ?
#
loop_
_entity_poly.entity_id
_entity_poly.type
_entity_poly.pdbx_seq_one_letter_code
_entity_poly.pdbx_strand_id
1 'polypeptide(L)'
;MGDTATLRRQLKIKTGVILRLKKENELYQKEAVDLQVKKDKMVAENGDEWEIKNAASISLQRGKMQEETAKMITDSKERLARSFGELRDLVMLAKKEPELVEEDEFLKAEEALEEAAL
;
A
#
# COMPACT_ATOMS: atom_id res chain seq x y z
N MET A 1 -16.40 30.95 1.11
CA MET A 1 -15.46 30.82 2.23
C MET A 1 -15.53 29.46 2.94
N GLY A 2 -16.70 28.83 3.16
CA GLY A 2 -16.77 27.51 3.81
C GLY A 2 -16.22 26.34 2.99
N ASP A 3 -16.34 26.40 1.66
CA ASP A 3 -15.95 25.30 0.77
C ASP A 3 -14.44 25.17 0.61
N THR A 4 -13.70 26.28 0.51
CA THR A 4 -12.23 26.31 0.41
C THR A 4 -11.55 25.73 1.64
N ALA A 5 -12.02 26.07 2.84
CA ALA A 5 -11.51 25.52 4.09
C ALA A 5 -11.80 24.01 4.22
N THR A 6 -12.96 23.58 3.73
CA THR A 6 -13.33 22.16 3.68
C THR A 6 -12.43 21.38 2.73
N LEU A 7 -12.18 21.94 1.54
CA LEU A 7 -11.31 21.36 0.52
C LEU A 7 -9.87 21.21 1.01
N ARG A 8 -9.31 22.24 1.66
CA ARG A 8 -7.99 22.19 2.30
C ARG A 8 -7.88 21.05 3.33
N ARG A 9 -8.89 20.93 4.19
CA ARG A 9 -8.93 19.86 5.20
C ARG A 9 -9.01 18.48 4.53
N GLN A 10 -9.80 18.34 3.48
CA GLN A 10 -9.92 17.08 2.74
C GLN A 10 -8.62 16.69 2.05
N LEU A 11 -7.91 17.63 1.40
CA LEU A 11 -6.58 17.41 0.83
C LEU A 11 -5.65 16.84 1.90
N LYS A 12 -5.49 17.54 3.03
CA LYS A 12 -4.61 17.09 4.12
C LYS A 12 -4.95 15.69 4.62
N ILE A 13 -6.24 15.37 4.79
CA ILE A 13 -6.68 14.05 5.24
C ILE A 13 -6.34 12.98 4.21
N LYS A 14 -6.70 13.20 2.94
CA LYS A 14 -6.53 12.21 1.86
C LYS A 14 -5.07 11.98 1.51
N THR A 15 -4.24 13.02 1.52
CA THR A 15 -2.77 12.91 1.43
C THR A 15 -2.23 11.98 2.51
N GLY A 16 -2.63 12.16 3.78
CA GLY A 16 -2.20 11.28 4.86
C GLY A 16 -2.72 9.84 4.76
N VAL A 17 -3.88 9.61 4.12
CA VAL A 17 -4.40 8.26 3.84
C VAL A 17 -3.53 7.56 2.80
N ILE A 18 -3.23 8.21 1.68
CA ILE A 18 -2.38 7.65 0.60
C ILE A 18 -0.99 7.28 1.12
N LEU A 19 -0.33 8.18 1.85
CA LEU A 19 1.02 7.93 2.38
C LEU A 19 1.06 6.73 3.35
N ARG A 20 -0.03 6.50 4.11
CA ARG A 20 -0.14 5.32 4.99
C ARG A 20 -0.38 4.05 4.20
N LEU A 21 -1.32 4.07 3.24
CA LEU A 21 -1.61 2.92 2.39
C LEU A 21 -0.40 2.49 1.55
N LYS A 22 0.39 3.46 1.07
CA LYS A 22 1.65 3.20 0.37
C LYS A 22 2.62 2.42 1.26
N LYS A 23 2.88 2.90 2.48
CA LYS A 23 3.76 2.23 3.45
C LYS A 23 3.25 0.84 3.85
N GLU A 24 1.94 0.70 4.01
CA GLU A 24 1.28 -0.58 4.30
C GLU A 24 1.48 -1.59 3.15
N ASN A 25 1.24 -1.18 1.90
CA ASN A 25 1.48 -2.00 0.73
C ASN A 25 2.97 -2.38 0.58
N GLU A 26 3.89 -1.43 0.77
CA GLU A 26 5.34 -1.70 0.77
C GLU A 26 5.76 -2.71 1.85
N LEU A 27 5.14 -2.64 3.04
CA LEU A 27 5.41 -3.60 4.12
C LEU A 27 4.97 -5.01 3.73
N TYR A 28 3.75 -5.16 3.18
CA TYR A 28 3.26 -6.46 2.73
C TYR A 28 4.07 -7.04 1.56
N GLN A 29 4.53 -6.20 0.64
CA GLN A 29 5.42 -6.62 -0.44
C GLN A 29 6.76 -7.16 0.10
N LYS A 30 7.36 -6.48 1.09
CA LYS A 30 8.58 -6.97 1.75
C LYS A 30 8.35 -8.30 2.45
N GLU A 31 7.25 -8.42 3.18
CA GLU A 31 6.90 -9.67 3.86
C GLU A 31 6.72 -10.83 2.88
N ALA A 32 6.08 -10.59 1.73
CA ALA A 32 5.94 -11.61 0.69
C ALA A 32 7.30 -12.07 0.14
N VAL A 33 8.25 -11.15 -0.08
CA VAL A 33 9.61 -11.47 -0.51
C VAL A 33 10.34 -12.29 0.56
N ASP A 34 10.28 -11.89 1.83
CA ASP A 34 10.92 -12.61 2.93
C ASP A 34 10.37 -14.04 3.11
N LEU A 35 9.04 -14.20 2.97
CA LEU A 35 8.40 -15.51 3.00
C LEU A 35 8.85 -16.39 1.83
N GLN A 36 8.98 -15.80 0.63
CA GLN A 36 9.46 -16.51 -0.55
C GLN A 36 10.93 -16.95 -0.38
N VAL A 37 11.81 -16.06 0.07
CA VAL A 37 13.23 -16.39 0.33
C VAL A 37 13.36 -17.50 1.38
N LYS A 38 12.58 -17.45 2.46
CA LYS A 38 12.58 -18.51 3.49
C LYS A 38 12.07 -19.85 2.95
N LYS A 39 11.14 -19.84 2.00
CA LYS A 39 10.65 -21.05 1.33
C LYS A 39 11.73 -21.65 0.44
N ASP A 40 12.37 -20.82 -0.39
CA ASP A 40 13.38 -21.27 -1.34
C ASP A 40 14.62 -21.87 -0.63
N LYS A 41 15.05 -21.27 0.49
CA LYS A 41 16.14 -21.81 1.33
C LYS A 41 15.80 -23.21 1.88
N MET A 42 14.60 -23.40 2.43
CA MET A 42 14.22 -24.71 2.97
C MET A 42 14.05 -25.79 1.90
N VAL A 43 13.56 -25.43 0.70
CA VAL A 43 13.50 -26.38 -0.42
C VAL A 43 14.90 -26.81 -0.85
N ALA A 44 15.88 -25.92 -0.77
CA ALA A 44 17.27 -26.24 -1.08
C ALA A 44 17.97 -27.06 0.02
N GLU A 45 17.55 -26.93 1.29
CA GLU A 45 18.19 -27.57 2.44
C GLU A 45 17.59 -28.95 2.81
N ASN A 46 16.32 -29.23 2.48
CA ASN A 46 15.63 -30.43 2.96
C ASN A 46 15.91 -31.69 2.11
N GLY A 47 16.91 -32.47 2.53
CA GLY A 47 17.29 -33.77 1.97
C GLY A 47 16.82 -35.02 2.75
N ASP A 48 16.13 -34.88 3.90
CA ASP A 48 15.85 -36.03 4.79
C ASP A 48 14.34 -36.31 5.04
N GLU A 49 13.96 -37.59 4.99
CA GLU A 49 12.58 -38.11 5.00
C GLU A 49 11.72 -37.74 6.24
N TRP A 50 12.34 -37.44 7.39
CA TRP A 50 11.63 -36.97 8.59
C TRP A 50 11.14 -35.53 8.44
N GLU A 51 11.87 -34.71 7.68
CA GLU A 51 11.44 -33.38 7.32
C GLU A 51 10.25 -33.43 6.38
N ILE A 52 10.02 -34.47 5.58
CA ILE A 52 8.95 -34.49 4.57
C ILE A 52 7.54 -34.42 5.20
N LYS A 53 7.28 -35.11 6.33
CA LYS A 53 5.98 -35.02 7.02
C LYS A 53 5.79 -33.70 7.76
N ASN A 54 6.85 -33.18 8.38
CA ASN A 54 6.81 -31.87 9.03
C ASN A 54 6.74 -30.74 7.99
N ALA A 55 7.43 -30.91 6.86
CA ALA A 55 7.44 -30.04 5.70
C ALA A 55 6.09 -30.03 5.00
N ALA A 56 5.32 -31.12 4.97
CA ALA A 56 3.96 -31.09 4.46
C ALA A 56 3.08 -30.14 5.28
N SER A 57 3.12 -30.21 6.62
CA SER A 57 2.38 -29.31 7.52
C SER A 57 2.89 -27.87 7.45
N ILE A 58 4.21 -27.68 7.50
CA ILE A 58 4.87 -26.37 7.42
C ILE A 58 4.63 -25.71 6.05
N SER A 59 4.66 -26.49 4.97
CA SER A 59 4.38 -26.02 3.60
C SER A 59 2.91 -25.58 3.48
N LEU A 60 1.98 -26.33 4.09
CA LEU A 60 0.56 -25.95 4.12
C LEU A 60 0.33 -24.65 4.90
N GLN A 61 0.96 -24.50 6.07
CA GLN A 61 0.85 -23.29 6.88
C GLN A 61 1.50 -22.08 6.19
N ARG A 62 2.66 -22.27 5.55
CA ARG A 62 3.34 -21.21 4.80
C ARG A 62 2.60 -20.86 3.51
N GLY A 63 2.02 -21.83 2.81
CA GLY A 63 1.19 -21.60 1.64
C GLY A 63 -0.01 -20.70 1.99
N LYS A 64 -0.69 -20.99 3.10
CA LYS A 64 -1.75 -20.11 3.63
C LYS A 64 -1.23 -18.71 3.96
N MET A 65 -0.07 -18.61 4.60
CA MET A 65 0.54 -17.31 4.92
C MET A 65 0.89 -16.52 3.65
N GLN A 66 1.45 -17.16 2.62
CA GLN A 66 1.73 -16.54 1.32
C GLN A 66 0.44 -16.07 0.62
N GLU A 67 -0.62 -16.89 0.65
CA GLU A 67 -1.93 -16.52 0.10
C GLU A 67 -2.56 -15.35 0.87
N GLU A 68 -2.47 -15.33 2.20
CA GLU A 68 -2.95 -14.23 3.04
C GLU A 68 -2.17 -12.94 2.75
N THR A 69 -0.84 -12.99 2.72
CA THR A 69 -0.02 -11.81 2.37
C THR A 69 -0.33 -11.32 0.96
N ALA A 70 -0.50 -12.21 -0.02
CA ALA A 70 -0.89 -11.83 -1.39
C ALA A 70 -2.27 -11.16 -1.45
N LYS A 71 -3.23 -11.64 -0.66
CA LYS A 71 -4.54 -10.99 -0.50
C LYS A 71 -4.40 -9.59 0.11
N MET A 72 -3.55 -9.42 1.13
CA MET A 72 -3.30 -8.11 1.76
C MET A 72 -2.62 -7.11 0.81
N ILE A 73 -1.69 -7.57 -0.03
CA ILE A 73 -1.09 -6.73 -1.10
C ILE A 73 -2.18 -6.27 -2.08
N THR A 74 -3.07 -7.19 -2.48
CA THR A 74 -4.15 -6.87 -3.43
C THR A 74 -5.13 -5.86 -2.81
N ASP A 75 -5.60 -6.09 -1.58
CA ASP A 75 -6.51 -5.18 -0.86
C ASP A 75 -5.89 -3.79 -0.65
N SER A 76 -4.66 -3.73 -0.15
CA SER A 76 -3.96 -2.45 0.08
C SER A 76 -3.74 -1.69 -1.23
N LYS A 77 -3.44 -2.39 -2.34
CA LYS A 77 -3.33 -1.79 -3.67
C LYS A 77 -4.66 -1.25 -4.18
N GLU A 78 -5.76 -1.99 -4.03
CA GLU A 78 -7.10 -1.52 -4.44
C GLU A 78 -7.55 -0.30 -3.62
N ARG A 79 -7.31 -0.32 -2.31
CA ARG A 79 -7.61 0.81 -1.41
C ARG A 79 -6.75 2.03 -1.74
N LEU A 80 -5.47 1.82 -2.07
CA LEU A 80 -4.57 2.87 -2.54
C LEU A 80 -5.09 3.48 -3.85
N ALA A 81 -5.45 2.65 -4.84
CA ALA A 81 -5.97 3.11 -6.13
C ALA A 81 -7.28 3.93 -5.98
N ARG A 82 -8.20 3.49 -5.11
CA ARG A 82 -9.41 4.26 -4.80
C ARG A 82 -9.08 5.61 -4.15
N SER A 83 -8.23 5.60 -3.14
CA SER A 83 -7.83 6.82 -2.42
C SER A 83 -7.07 7.79 -3.35
N PHE A 84 -6.27 7.27 -4.27
CA PHE A 84 -5.59 8.02 -5.32
C PHE A 84 -6.58 8.76 -6.23
N GLY A 85 -7.61 8.06 -6.71
CA GLY A 85 -8.68 8.69 -7.51
C GLY A 85 -9.36 9.82 -6.76
N GLU A 86 -9.73 9.58 -5.49
CA GLU A 86 -10.36 10.60 -4.64
C GLU A 86 -9.43 11.81 -4.41
N LEU A 87 -8.15 11.61 -4.11
CA LEU A 87 -7.21 12.73 -3.94
C LEU A 87 -6.99 13.49 -5.25
N ARG A 88 -6.91 12.79 -6.39
CA ARG A 88 -6.78 13.41 -7.70
C ARG A 88 -7.96 14.34 -8.00
N ASP A 89 -9.18 13.89 -7.72
CA ASP A 89 -10.37 14.70 -7.92
C ASP A 89 -10.36 15.95 -7.03
N LEU A 90 -9.94 15.81 -5.77
CA LEU A 90 -9.78 16.94 -4.85
C LEU A 90 -8.70 17.93 -5.32
N VAL A 91 -7.57 17.45 -5.81
CA VAL A 91 -6.50 18.29 -6.38
C VAL A 91 -7.02 19.03 -7.61
N MET A 92 -7.77 18.38 -8.50
CA MET A 92 -8.38 19.05 -9.66
C MET A 92 -9.38 20.14 -9.27
N LEU A 93 -10.14 19.94 -8.19
CA LEU A 93 -11.02 20.96 -7.64
C LEU A 93 -10.21 22.11 -7.04
N ALA A 94 -9.17 21.81 -6.26
CA ALA A 94 -8.32 22.80 -5.61
C ALA A 94 -7.52 23.65 -6.62
N LYS A 95 -7.14 23.10 -7.78
CA LYS A 95 -6.53 23.85 -8.89
C LYS A 95 -7.38 25.00 -9.41
N LYS A 96 -8.70 24.95 -9.23
CA LYS A 96 -9.62 26.01 -9.64
C LYS A 96 -9.70 27.16 -8.63
N GLU A 97 -9.16 26.96 -7.43
CA GLU A 97 -9.18 27.91 -6.32
C GLU A 97 -7.77 28.51 -6.13
N PRO A 98 -7.51 29.75 -6.60
CA PRO A 98 -6.17 30.34 -6.57
C PRO A 98 -5.56 30.41 -5.17
N GLU A 99 -6.40 30.57 -4.14
CA GLU A 99 -5.99 30.64 -2.73
C GLU A 99 -5.41 29.33 -2.20
N LEU A 100 -5.64 28.19 -2.86
CA LEU A 100 -5.15 26.87 -2.41
C LEU A 100 -3.91 26.41 -3.16
N VAL A 101 -3.68 26.88 -4.39
CA VAL A 101 -2.60 26.38 -5.25
C VAL A 101 -1.21 26.67 -4.68
N GLU A 102 -1.06 27.76 -3.95
CA GLU A 102 0.20 28.14 -3.30
C GLU A 102 0.37 27.56 -1.89
N GLU A 103 -0.63 26.83 -1.39
CA GLU A 103 -0.58 26.28 -0.04
C GLU A 103 0.13 24.94 0.05
N ASP A 104 0.81 24.76 1.18
CA ASP A 104 1.49 23.52 1.57
C ASP A 104 0.61 22.27 1.41
N GLU A 105 -0.67 22.34 1.78
CA GLU A 105 -1.59 21.21 1.68
C GLU A 105 -1.80 20.76 0.23
N PHE A 106 -1.83 21.69 -0.72
CA PHE A 106 -1.99 21.40 -2.13
C PHE A 106 -0.72 20.80 -2.73
N LEU A 107 0.44 21.42 -2.46
CA LEU A 107 1.73 20.92 -2.94
C LEU A 107 2.02 19.51 -2.41
N LYS A 108 1.76 19.25 -1.13
CA LYS A 108 1.92 17.91 -0.52
C LYS A 108 0.94 16.90 -1.10
N ALA A 109 -0.25 17.33 -1.53
CA ALA A 109 -1.20 16.44 -2.20
C ALA A 109 -0.74 16.08 -3.62
N GLU A 110 -0.17 17.02 -4.37
CA GLU A 110 0.44 16.72 -5.68
C GLU A 110 1.64 15.78 -5.54
N GLU A 111 2.56 16.07 -4.63
CA GLU A 111 3.72 15.21 -4.35
C GLU A 111 3.29 13.78 -3.95
N ALA A 112 2.27 13.65 -3.09
CA ALA A 112 1.75 12.34 -2.70
C ALA A 112 1.08 11.58 -3.85
N LEU A 113 0.49 12.27 -4.83
CA LEU A 113 -0.02 11.63 -6.06
C LEU A 113 1.14 11.16 -6.93
N GLU A 114 2.19 11.96 -7.12
CA GLU A 114 3.38 11.53 -7.87
C GLU A 114 4.05 10.31 -7.21
N GLU A 115 4.21 10.35 -5.89
CA GLU A 115 4.79 9.25 -5.12
C GLU A 115 3.96 7.96 -5.15
N ALA A 116 2.64 8.07 -5.29
CA ALA A 116 1.73 6.93 -5.33
C ALA A 116 1.48 6.41 -6.75
N ALA A 117 1.90 7.16 -7.78
CA ALA A 117 1.89 6.74 -9.17
C ALA A 117 3.08 5.81 -9.45
N LEU A 118 2.98 4.57 -8.99
CA LEU A 118 3.88 3.46 -9.31
C LEU A 118 3.33 2.63 -10.48
#